data_AF-A0A3P9H5M5-F1
#
_entry.id   AF-A0A3P9H5M5-F1
#
_cell.length_a   1.000
_cell.length_b   1.000
_cell.length_c   1.000
_cell.angle_alpha   90.00
_cell.angle_beta   90.00
_cell.angle_gamma   90.00
#
_symmetry.space_group_name_H-M   'P 1'
#
loop_
_entity.id
_entity.type
_entity.pdbx_description
1 polymer ?
#
loop_
_entity_poly.entity_id
_entity_poly.type
_entity_poly.pdbx_seq_one_letter_code
_entity_poly.pdbx_strand_id
1 'polypeptide(L)'
;LYNRVWIPDEEQVWKSAEIKQDFHSGDNVLELLLEDSTEYHYPVDPSRPELPPLRNPDILVGENDLTALSYLHEPAVLHNLKVRFVESRIIYTYCGIILVAINPYKQLPIYGDAIIHAYSDQNMGDMDPHIFAVAEEAYKQMARNHKNQSIIVSGESGAGKTVSARYAMRYFAVVSKSSNKNRVEDKVLASNPITEAIGNAKTTRNDNSSRFGKYTEISFDKKYRIIGANMSTYLLEKSRVVFQVLCKI
;
A
#
# COMPACT_ATOMS: atom_id res chain seq x y z
N LEU A 1 5.68 30.61 -14.29
CA LEU A 1 6.00 29.17 -14.16
C LEU A 1 5.38 28.50 -15.36
N TYR A 2 6.20 27.92 -16.23
CA TYR A 2 5.71 27.18 -17.38
C TYR A 2 5.08 25.86 -16.90
N ASN A 3 4.04 25.41 -17.60
CA ASN A 3 3.36 24.16 -17.27
C ASN A 3 4.24 22.97 -17.66
N ARG A 4 4.15 21.88 -16.89
CA ARG A 4 4.86 20.62 -17.17
C ARG A 4 3.87 19.50 -17.44
N VAL A 5 4.28 18.54 -18.25
CA VAL A 5 3.49 17.37 -18.67
C VAL A 5 4.30 16.09 -18.52
N TRP A 6 3.61 14.96 -18.53
CA TRP A 6 4.19 13.62 -18.57
C TRP A 6 4.10 13.02 -19.96
N ILE A 7 5.22 12.54 -20.48
CA ILE A 7 5.26 11.80 -21.76
C ILE A 7 5.77 10.37 -21.53
N PRO A 8 5.41 9.40 -22.39
CA PRO A 8 5.87 8.02 -22.27
C PRO A 8 7.41 7.91 -22.32
N ASP A 9 7.94 6.95 -21.58
CA ASP A 9 9.36 6.62 -21.54
C ASP A 9 9.57 5.11 -21.39
N GLU A 10 10.51 4.54 -22.15
CA GLU A 10 10.72 3.08 -22.16
C GLU A 10 11.32 2.55 -20.85
N GLU A 11 12.11 3.34 -20.14
CA GLU A 11 12.82 2.91 -18.93
C GLU A 11 12.05 3.26 -17.66
N GLN A 12 11.51 4.47 -17.58
CA GLN A 12 10.85 4.99 -16.39
C GLN A 12 9.32 4.97 -16.47
N VAL A 13 8.76 4.44 -17.56
CA VAL A 13 7.33 4.50 -17.94
C VAL A 13 6.88 5.90 -18.33
N TRP A 14 7.24 6.91 -17.53
CA TRP A 14 6.90 8.32 -17.74
C TRP A 14 8.09 9.23 -17.44
N LYS A 15 8.28 10.27 -18.25
CA LYS A 15 9.25 11.36 -17.99
C LYS A 15 8.58 12.73 -18.07
N SER A 16 9.16 13.69 -17.34
CA SER A 16 8.65 15.07 -17.28
C SER A 16 9.16 15.89 -18.45
N ALA A 17 8.32 16.78 -18.96
CA ALA A 17 8.69 17.77 -19.96
C ALA A 17 8.00 19.11 -19.68
N GLU A 18 8.66 20.22 -19.99
CA GLU A 18 8.14 21.58 -19.85
C GLU A 18 7.55 22.07 -21.17
N ILE A 19 6.37 22.69 -21.12
CA ILE A 19 5.73 23.27 -22.30
C ILE A 19 6.42 24.60 -22.64
N LYS A 20 6.98 24.70 -23.85
CA LYS A 20 7.68 25.92 -24.30
C LYS A 20 6.74 27.01 -24.81
N GLN A 21 5.68 26.60 -25.51
CA GLN A 21 4.72 27.51 -26.14
C GLN A 21 3.29 27.12 -25.78
N ASP A 22 2.42 28.11 -25.66
CA ASP A 22 1.01 27.88 -25.40
C ASP A 22 0.38 27.08 -26.55
N PHE A 23 -0.31 26.00 -26.22
CA PHE A 23 -1.00 25.14 -27.19
C PHE A 23 -2.38 25.71 -27.53
N HIS A 24 -2.65 25.91 -28.81
CA HIS A 24 -3.92 26.42 -29.32
C HIS A 24 -4.71 25.32 -30.02
N SER A 25 -6.05 25.45 -30.01
CA SER A 25 -6.91 24.52 -30.73
C SER A 25 -6.64 24.59 -32.24
N GLY A 26 -6.22 23.46 -32.81
CA GLY A 26 -5.83 23.36 -34.23
C GLY A 26 -4.34 23.06 -34.42
N ASP A 27 -3.53 23.23 -33.36
CA ASP A 27 -2.11 22.88 -33.40
C ASP A 27 -1.94 21.36 -33.51
N ASN A 28 -0.96 20.95 -34.31
CA ASN A 28 -0.65 19.55 -34.58
C ASN A 28 0.59 19.05 -33.81
N VAL A 29 1.24 19.93 -33.05
CA VAL A 29 2.45 19.63 -32.28
C VAL A 29 2.40 20.42 -30.98
N LEU A 30 2.82 19.77 -29.89
CA LEU A 30 3.14 20.42 -28.62
C LEU A 30 4.66 20.49 -28.47
N GLU A 31 5.21 21.70 -28.40
CA GLU A 31 6.65 21.93 -28.21
C GLU A 31 7.03 21.76 -26.74
N LEU A 32 7.88 20.76 -26.48
CA LEU A 32 8.32 20.37 -25.15
C LEU A 32 9.83 20.51 -24.98
N LEU A 33 10.26 20.84 -23.77
CA LEU A 33 11.64 20.81 -23.32
C LEU A 33 11.82 19.70 -22.28
N LEU A 34 12.69 18.74 -22.56
CA LEU A 34 13.03 17.67 -21.62
C LEU A 34 14.00 18.16 -20.53
N GLU A 35 14.15 17.39 -19.45
CA GLU A 35 15.05 17.72 -18.33
C GLU A 35 16.53 17.79 -18.73
N ASP A 36 16.92 17.08 -19.79
CA ASP A 36 18.28 17.12 -20.38
C ASP A 36 18.49 18.30 -21.34
N SER A 37 17.53 19.24 -21.40
CA SER A 37 17.49 20.37 -22.33
C SER A 37 17.28 20.01 -23.80
N THR A 38 16.91 18.76 -24.11
CA THR A 38 16.55 18.35 -25.47
C THR A 38 15.15 18.85 -25.82
N GLU A 39 15.00 19.44 -27.01
CA GLU A 39 13.68 19.81 -27.55
C GLU A 39 12.97 18.57 -28.10
N TYR A 40 11.70 18.43 -27.76
CA TYR A 40 10.87 17.31 -28.18
C TYR A 40 9.54 17.81 -28.73
N HIS A 41 9.23 17.42 -29.96
CA HIS A 41 8.00 17.80 -30.64
C HIS A 41 6.99 16.66 -30.47
N TYR A 42 6.05 16.82 -29.54
CA TYR A 42 5.02 15.80 -29.29
C TYR A 42 3.90 15.96 -30.33
N PRO A 43 3.67 14.98 -31.22
CA PRO A 43 2.63 15.08 -32.24
C PRO A 43 1.24 15.00 -31.60
N VAL A 44 0.33 15.88 -32.03
CA VAL A 44 -1.07 15.92 -31.59
C VAL A 44 -1.97 15.86 -32.82
N ASP A 45 -2.96 14.96 -32.82
CA ASP A 45 -3.99 14.93 -33.86
C ASP A 45 -5.01 16.07 -33.61
N PRO A 46 -5.13 17.08 -34.48
CA PRO A 46 -6.07 18.19 -34.27
C PRO A 46 -7.55 17.74 -34.29
N SER A 47 -7.86 16.62 -34.94
CA SER A 47 -9.22 16.08 -35.01
C SER A 47 -9.63 15.34 -33.74
N ARG A 48 -8.64 14.83 -32.99
CA ARG A 48 -8.82 14.15 -31.70
C ARG A 48 -7.59 14.43 -30.81
N PRO A 49 -7.52 15.62 -30.19
CA PRO A 49 -6.34 16.01 -29.41
C PRO A 49 -6.25 15.19 -28.14
N GLU A 50 -5.39 14.18 -28.13
CA GLU A 50 -5.00 13.43 -26.94
C GLU A 50 -3.73 14.06 -26.36
N LEU A 51 -3.92 14.94 -25.38
CA LEU A 51 -2.84 15.70 -24.77
C LEU A 51 -2.16 14.90 -23.66
N PRO A 52 -0.84 15.08 -23.46
CA PRO A 52 -0.12 14.42 -22.38
C PRO A 52 -0.64 14.87 -21.00
N PRO A 53 -0.66 13.99 -19.99
CA PRO A 53 -1.14 14.34 -18.66
C PRO A 53 -0.33 15.48 -18.02
N LEU A 54 -1.01 16.48 -17.45
CA LEU A 54 -0.35 17.59 -16.73
C LEU A 54 0.37 17.10 -15.47
N ARG A 55 1.56 17.65 -15.20
CA ARG A 55 2.30 17.41 -13.96
C ARG A 55 1.77 18.31 -12.83
N ASN A 56 1.53 17.72 -11.67
CA ASN A 56 1.14 18.47 -10.47
C ASN A 56 2.25 19.46 -10.05
N PRO A 57 1.88 20.62 -9.45
CA PRO A 57 2.84 21.52 -8.82
C PRO A 57 3.70 20.79 -7.77
N ASP A 58 4.99 21.13 -7.67
CA ASP A 58 5.92 20.44 -6.77
C ASP A 58 5.53 20.55 -5.29
N ILE A 59 4.77 21.58 -4.91
CA ILE A 59 4.24 21.75 -3.54
C ILE A 59 3.26 20.65 -3.12
N LEU A 60 2.59 19.98 -4.08
CA LEU A 60 1.65 18.89 -3.81
C LEU A 60 2.30 17.50 -3.92
N VAL A 61 3.58 17.44 -4.28
CA VAL A 61 4.30 16.18 -4.41
C VAL A 61 4.78 15.73 -3.04
N GLY A 62 4.56 14.45 -2.72
CA GLY A 62 4.95 13.87 -1.43
C GLY A 62 3.86 13.89 -0.36
N GLU A 63 2.66 14.38 -0.67
CA GLU A 63 1.51 14.40 0.24
C GLU A 63 1.14 13.01 0.79
N ASN A 64 0.56 12.99 2.00
CA ASN A 64 0.19 11.76 2.70
C ASN A 64 -0.99 11.01 2.06
N ASP A 65 -1.87 11.72 1.35
CA ASP A 65 -2.98 11.15 0.58
C ASP A 65 -2.93 11.63 -0.88
N LEU A 66 -3.00 10.67 -1.80
CA LEU A 66 -3.02 10.93 -3.24
C LEU A 66 -4.26 11.72 -3.70
N THR A 67 -5.32 11.77 -2.88
CA THR A 67 -6.51 12.60 -3.18
C THR A 67 -6.24 14.11 -3.12
N ALA A 68 -5.12 14.54 -2.51
CA ALA A 68 -4.70 15.94 -2.45
C ALA A 68 -4.13 16.48 -3.78
N LEU A 69 -3.85 15.60 -4.74
CA LEU A 69 -3.31 15.98 -6.05
C LEU A 69 -4.36 16.70 -6.89
N SER A 70 -3.97 17.80 -7.56
CA SER A 70 -4.86 18.53 -8.48
C SER A 70 -5.22 17.70 -9.72
N TYR A 71 -4.24 16.96 -10.24
CA TYR A 71 -4.39 16.07 -11.40
C TYR A 71 -4.14 14.63 -10.95
N LEU A 72 -5.19 13.81 -10.95
CA LEU A 72 -5.11 12.41 -10.57
C LEU A 72 -5.14 11.51 -11.81
N HIS A 73 -3.95 11.04 -12.20
CA HIS A 73 -3.72 10.11 -13.31
C HIS A 73 -2.50 9.24 -13.00
N GLU A 74 -2.26 8.24 -13.84
CA GLU A 74 -1.22 7.23 -13.62
C GLU A 74 0.19 7.83 -13.33
N PRO A 75 0.74 8.75 -14.15
CA PRO A 75 2.06 9.30 -13.85
C PRO A 75 2.12 10.11 -12.56
N ALA A 76 1.04 10.80 -12.18
CA ALA A 76 0.99 11.53 -10.91
C ALA A 76 1.07 10.58 -9.71
N VAL A 77 0.33 9.47 -9.74
CA VAL A 77 0.37 8.43 -8.70
C VAL A 77 1.75 7.79 -8.63
N LEU A 78 2.30 7.37 -9.77
CA LEU A 78 3.62 6.75 -9.83
C LEU A 78 4.71 7.67 -9.29
N HIS A 79 4.71 8.94 -9.71
CA HIS A 79 5.71 9.92 -9.29
C HIS A 79 5.62 10.21 -7.79
N ASN A 80 4.42 10.46 -7.25
CA ASN A 80 4.25 10.74 -5.83
C ASN A 80 4.72 9.55 -4.97
N LEU A 81 4.33 8.32 -5.33
CA LEU A 81 4.77 7.11 -4.64
C LEU A 81 6.29 6.90 -4.74
N LYS A 82 6.90 7.16 -5.91
CA LYS A 82 8.35 7.07 -6.12
C LYS A 82 9.09 8.05 -5.21
N VAL A 83 8.68 9.32 -5.17
CA VAL A 83 9.30 10.35 -4.30
C VAL A 83 9.18 9.96 -2.83
N ARG A 84 7.99 9.59 -2.36
CA ARG A 84 7.77 9.17 -0.96
C ARG A 84 8.63 7.96 -0.58
N PHE A 85 8.71 6.96 -1.46
CA PHE A 85 9.44 5.73 -1.17
C PHE A 85 10.96 5.89 -1.27
N VAL A 86 11.45 6.46 -2.37
CA VAL A 86 12.89 6.53 -2.66
C VAL A 86 13.57 7.63 -1.87
N GLU A 87 12.99 8.82 -1.84
CA GLU A 87 13.63 10.00 -1.23
C GLU A 87 13.32 10.07 0.27
N SER A 88 12.05 9.91 0.63
CA SER A 88 11.60 10.05 2.02
C SER A 88 11.61 8.74 2.82
N ARG A 89 11.82 7.59 2.18
CA ARG A 89 11.76 6.25 2.80
C ARG A 89 10.43 5.94 3.49
N ILE A 90 9.35 6.55 3.00
CA ILE A 90 7.99 6.35 3.50
C ILE A 90 7.33 5.26 2.66
N ILE A 91 6.86 4.20 3.33
CA ILE A 91 6.29 3.01 2.68
C ILE A 91 4.77 3.01 2.61
N TYR A 92 4.12 3.90 3.36
CA TYR A 92 2.67 3.97 3.50
C TYR A 92 2.16 5.29 2.94
N THR A 93 1.13 5.22 2.11
CA THR A 93 0.48 6.39 1.51
C THR A 93 -1.02 6.09 1.39
N TYR A 94 -1.87 7.06 1.72
CA TYR A 94 -3.30 6.93 1.49
C TYR A 94 -3.64 7.17 0.01
N CYS A 95 -4.70 6.50 -0.43
CA CYS A 95 -5.41 6.76 -1.66
C CYS A 95 -6.90 6.77 -1.30
N GLY A 96 -7.33 7.88 -0.70
CA GLY A 96 -8.63 8.00 -0.05
C GLY A 96 -8.81 6.93 1.02
N ILE A 97 -9.76 6.01 0.81
CA ILE A 97 -10.06 4.94 1.76
C ILE A 97 -9.06 3.76 1.72
N ILE A 98 -8.19 3.70 0.72
CA ILE A 98 -7.24 2.60 0.52
C ILE A 98 -5.88 3.01 1.09
N LEU A 99 -5.21 2.08 1.78
CA LEU A 99 -3.81 2.24 2.17
C LEU A 99 -2.90 1.53 1.17
N VAL A 100 -2.03 2.28 0.51
CA VAL A 100 -0.94 1.74 -0.32
C VAL A 100 0.25 1.44 0.58
N ALA A 101 0.80 0.23 0.46
CA ALA A 101 1.97 -0.23 1.20
C ALA A 101 3.03 -0.76 0.23
N ILE A 102 4.20 -0.11 0.17
CA ILE A 102 5.32 -0.50 -0.68
C ILE A 102 6.33 -1.30 0.14
N ASN A 103 6.69 -2.50 -0.30
CA ASN A 103 7.60 -3.37 0.44
C ASN A 103 9.03 -2.80 0.48
N PRO A 104 9.58 -2.42 1.65
CA PRO A 104 10.93 -1.86 1.75
C PRO A 104 12.06 -2.89 1.66
N TYR A 105 11.76 -4.20 1.73
CA TYR A 105 12.75 -5.27 1.91
C TYR A 105 13.75 -5.04 3.06
N LYS A 106 13.36 -4.20 4.02
CA LYS A 106 14.19 -3.76 5.15
C LYS A 106 13.32 -3.65 6.39
N GLN A 107 13.89 -4.01 7.54
CA GLN A 107 13.24 -3.78 8.83
C GLN A 107 13.24 -2.28 9.14
N LEU A 108 12.05 -1.74 9.44
CA LEU A 108 11.86 -0.34 9.80
C LEU A 108 11.44 -0.22 11.28
N PRO A 109 11.97 0.75 12.04
CA PRO A 109 11.65 0.92 13.46
C PRO A 109 10.29 1.60 13.71
N ILE A 110 9.27 1.29 12.90
CA ILE A 110 7.94 1.93 12.93
C ILE A 110 6.84 1.02 13.53
N TYR A 111 7.22 -0.16 14.02
CA TYR A 111 6.28 -1.18 14.53
C TYR A 111 6.45 -1.47 16.04
N GLY A 112 7.09 -0.57 16.77
CA GLY A 112 7.26 -0.68 18.23
C GLY A 112 5.96 -0.40 18.99
N ASP A 113 5.89 -0.83 20.25
CA ASP A 113 4.71 -0.64 21.09
C ASP A 113 4.41 0.86 21.33
N ALA A 114 5.44 1.70 21.41
CA ALA A 114 5.29 3.15 21.49
C ALA A 114 4.52 3.73 20.29
N ILE A 115 4.77 3.20 19.08
CA ILE A 115 4.05 3.63 17.88
C ILE A 115 2.61 3.13 17.91
N ILE A 116 2.37 1.89 18.34
CA ILE A 116 1.00 1.37 18.53
C ILE A 116 0.19 2.29 19.44
N HIS A 117 0.75 2.68 20.59
CA HIS A 117 0.09 3.60 21.52
C HIS A 117 -0.11 5.00 20.94
N ALA A 118 0.79 5.49 20.09
CA ALA A 118 0.62 6.78 19.42
C ALA A 118 -0.56 6.80 18.43
N TYR A 119 -0.87 5.66 17.78
CA TYR A 119 -2.03 5.55 16.88
C TYR A 119 -3.34 5.27 17.62
N SER A 120 -3.29 4.79 18.87
CA SER A 120 -4.47 4.48 19.67
C SER A 120 -5.34 5.72 19.89
N ASP A 121 -6.66 5.55 19.72
CA ASP A 121 -7.69 6.59 19.83
C ASP A 121 -7.58 7.77 18.85
N GLN A 122 -6.58 7.80 17.96
CA GLN A 122 -6.45 8.86 16.95
C GLN A 122 -7.44 8.67 15.80
N ASN A 123 -7.79 9.74 15.07
CA ASN A 123 -8.61 9.61 13.86
C ASN A 123 -7.73 9.35 12.64
N MET A 124 -8.30 8.64 11.66
CA MET A 124 -7.70 8.48 10.34
C MET A 124 -7.56 9.85 9.67
N GLY A 125 -6.32 10.29 9.41
CA GLY A 125 -6.00 11.60 8.83
C GLY A 125 -5.27 12.55 9.78
N ASP A 126 -5.42 12.37 11.10
CA ASP A 126 -4.68 13.15 12.11
C ASP A 126 -3.23 12.64 12.27
N MET A 127 -2.98 11.41 11.82
CA MET A 127 -1.71 10.70 11.90
C MET A 127 -1.21 10.32 10.50
N ASP A 128 0.10 10.16 10.37
CA ASP A 128 0.72 9.70 9.13
C ASP A 128 0.16 8.33 8.68
N PRO A 129 0.11 8.05 7.36
CA PRO A 129 -0.40 6.79 6.84
C PRO A 129 0.34 5.59 7.44
N HIS A 130 -0.41 4.65 8.01
CA HIS A 130 0.15 3.45 8.61
C HIS A 130 -0.87 2.31 8.69
N ILE A 131 -0.39 1.06 8.71
CA ILE A 131 -1.26 -0.11 8.90
C ILE A 131 -1.99 -0.10 10.25
N PHE A 132 -1.39 0.55 11.26
CA PHE A 132 -2.02 0.74 12.58
C PHE A 132 -3.19 1.71 12.53
N ALA A 133 -3.14 2.75 11.70
CA ALA A 133 -4.28 3.64 11.50
C ALA A 133 -5.49 2.89 10.90
N VAL A 134 -5.25 1.97 9.95
CA VAL A 134 -6.32 1.12 9.39
C VAL A 134 -6.88 0.16 10.45
N ALA A 135 -6.02 -0.42 11.28
CA ALA A 135 -6.46 -1.28 12.37
C ALA A 135 -7.25 -0.51 13.44
N GLU A 136 -6.81 0.70 13.79
CA GLU A 136 -7.50 1.59 14.74
C GLU A 136 -8.86 2.01 14.22
N GLU A 137 -8.95 2.44 12.96
CA GLU A 137 -10.21 2.84 12.36
C GLU A 137 -11.22 1.67 12.36
N ALA A 138 -10.76 0.46 12.02
CA ALA A 138 -11.60 -0.74 12.13
C ALA A 138 -12.03 -1.00 13.59
N TYR A 139 -11.12 -0.86 14.56
CA TYR A 139 -11.44 -1.05 15.98
C TYR A 139 -12.49 -0.04 16.47
N LYS A 140 -12.29 1.25 16.17
CA LYS A 140 -13.23 2.34 16.50
C LYS A 140 -14.58 2.15 15.83
N GLN A 141 -14.61 1.81 14.55
CA GLN A 141 -15.88 1.57 13.84
C GLN A 141 -16.63 0.34 14.38
N MET A 142 -15.92 -0.73 14.72
CA MET A 142 -16.51 -1.89 15.39
C MET A 142 -17.18 -1.46 16.70
N ALA A 143 -16.47 -0.68 17.51
CA ALA A 143 -16.95 -0.25 18.83
C ALA A 143 -18.11 0.75 18.76
N ARG A 144 -18.05 1.68 17.81
CA ARG A 144 -19.05 2.73 17.61
C ARG A 144 -20.32 2.21 16.95
N ASN A 145 -20.20 1.35 15.94
CA ASN A 145 -21.32 0.94 15.11
C ASN A 145 -21.88 -0.44 15.49
N HIS A 146 -21.22 -1.16 16.41
CA HIS A 146 -21.56 -2.55 16.77
C HIS A 146 -21.67 -3.48 15.55
N LYS A 147 -20.78 -3.29 14.56
CA LYS A 147 -20.73 -4.07 13.32
C LYS A 147 -19.37 -4.75 13.18
N ASN A 148 -19.40 -5.98 12.69
CA ASN A 148 -18.19 -6.73 12.34
C ASN A 148 -17.42 -5.99 11.24
N GLN A 149 -16.09 -6.07 11.30
CA GLN A 149 -15.17 -5.38 10.39
C GLN A 149 -14.28 -6.38 9.67
N SER A 150 -13.82 -6.01 8.47
CA SER A 150 -12.94 -6.82 7.65
C SER A 150 -11.78 -5.99 7.14
N ILE A 151 -10.55 -6.41 7.43
CA ILE A 151 -9.34 -5.84 6.83
C ILE A 151 -8.92 -6.77 5.67
N ILE A 152 -9.02 -6.26 4.45
CA ILE A 152 -8.68 -7.01 3.23
C ILE A 152 -7.32 -6.53 2.74
N VAL A 153 -6.36 -7.45 2.62
CA VAL A 153 -5.00 -7.15 2.15
C VAL A 153 -4.76 -7.85 0.82
N SER A 154 -4.60 -7.07 -0.25
CA SER A 154 -4.38 -7.55 -1.62
C SER A 154 -2.98 -7.21 -2.13
N GLY A 155 -2.60 -7.79 -3.27
CA GLY A 155 -1.29 -7.58 -3.91
C GLY A 155 -0.65 -8.86 -4.42
N GLU A 156 0.40 -8.73 -5.22
CA GLU A 156 1.13 -9.88 -5.78
C GLU A 156 1.89 -10.69 -4.73
N SER A 157 2.41 -11.87 -5.11
CA SER A 157 3.30 -12.63 -4.23
C SER A 157 4.57 -11.85 -3.95
N GLY A 158 4.94 -11.72 -2.67
CA GLY A 158 6.09 -10.91 -2.25
C GLY A 158 5.76 -9.46 -1.90
N ALA A 159 4.54 -8.98 -2.17
CA ALA A 159 4.15 -7.58 -1.91
C ALA A 159 4.05 -7.19 -0.41
N GLY A 160 4.12 -8.16 0.51
CA GLY A 160 4.06 -7.88 1.96
C GLY A 160 2.71 -8.16 2.64
N LYS A 161 1.73 -8.77 1.95
CA LYS A 161 0.40 -9.07 2.50
C LYS A 161 0.40 -9.72 3.89
N THR A 162 1.19 -10.79 4.05
CA THR A 162 1.30 -11.53 5.32
C THR A 162 1.88 -10.69 6.45
N VAL A 163 2.83 -9.80 6.11
CA VAL A 163 3.45 -8.89 7.08
C VAL A 163 2.45 -7.83 7.53
N SER A 164 1.72 -7.21 6.60
CA SER A 164 0.68 -6.22 6.93
C SER A 164 -0.43 -6.83 7.79
N ALA A 165 -0.92 -8.02 7.44
CA ALA A 165 -1.92 -8.72 8.24
C ALA A 165 -1.41 -9.04 9.66
N ARG A 166 -0.14 -9.46 9.79
CA ARG A 166 0.48 -9.73 11.09
C ARG A 166 0.57 -8.47 11.95
N TYR A 167 0.94 -7.33 11.38
CA TYR A 167 0.99 -6.07 12.11
C TYR A 167 -0.39 -5.57 12.53
N ALA A 168 -1.41 -5.70 11.68
CA ALA A 168 -2.79 -5.39 12.06
C ALA A 168 -3.26 -6.27 13.23
N MET A 169 -2.98 -7.58 13.20
CA MET A 169 -3.28 -8.48 14.33
C MET A 169 -2.54 -8.11 15.61
N ARG A 170 -1.25 -7.74 15.50
CA ARG A 170 -0.45 -7.27 16.64
C ARG A 170 -1.02 -5.99 17.25
N TYR A 171 -1.52 -5.08 16.42
CA TYR A 171 -2.19 -3.87 16.89
C TYR A 171 -3.36 -4.22 17.81
N PHE A 172 -4.32 -5.03 17.32
CA PHE A 172 -5.46 -5.49 18.12
C PHE A 172 -5.04 -6.19 19.40
N ALA A 173 -4.01 -7.03 19.33
CA ALA A 173 -3.46 -7.72 20.50
C ALA A 173 -2.94 -6.78 21.58
N VAL A 174 -2.38 -5.62 21.21
CA VAL A 174 -1.82 -4.66 22.17
C VAL A 174 -2.91 -3.72 22.71
N VAL A 175 -3.78 -3.18 21.86
CA VAL A 175 -4.81 -2.21 22.31
C VAL A 175 -5.94 -2.86 23.10
N SER A 176 -6.22 -4.14 22.86
CA SER A 176 -7.28 -4.89 23.55
C SER A 176 -6.79 -5.62 24.81
N LYS A 177 -5.51 -5.48 25.19
CA LYS A 177 -4.92 -6.21 26.32
C LYS A 177 -5.61 -5.86 27.63
N SER A 178 -6.08 -6.90 28.31
CA SER A 178 -6.56 -6.83 29.68
C SER A 178 -5.39 -7.01 30.65
N SER A 179 -5.44 -6.40 31.83
CA SER A 179 -4.49 -6.61 32.93
C SER A 179 -4.45 -8.06 33.48
N ASN A 180 -5.36 -8.93 33.01
CA ASN A 180 -5.30 -10.38 33.28
C ASN A 180 -4.42 -11.09 32.24
N LYS A 181 -3.48 -11.91 32.72
CA LYS A 181 -2.50 -12.74 31.98
C LYS A 181 -3.09 -13.81 31.02
N ASN A 182 -4.28 -13.63 30.48
CA ASN A 182 -4.84 -14.55 29.51
C ASN A 182 -4.13 -14.34 28.18
N ARG A 183 -3.25 -15.30 27.83
CA ARG A 183 -2.38 -15.32 26.64
C ARG A 183 -3.14 -15.60 25.34
N VAL A 184 -4.38 -15.13 25.20
CA VAL A 184 -5.20 -15.44 24.02
C VAL A 184 -4.60 -14.74 22.80
N GLU A 185 -4.20 -13.50 22.95
CA GLU A 185 -3.51 -12.72 21.94
C GLU A 185 -2.18 -13.37 21.49
N ASP A 186 -1.39 -13.91 22.43
CA ASP A 186 -0.16 -14.65 22.11
C ASP A 186 -0.48 -15.88 21.25
N LYS A 187 -1.56 -16.60 21.57
CA LYS A 187 -1.98 -17.79 20.81
C LYS A 187 -2.46 -17.43 19.41
N VAL A 188 -3.20 -16.35 19.24
CA VAL A 188 -3.63 -15.84 17.93
C VAL A 188 -2.43 -15.45 17.08
N LEU A 189 -1.41 -14.81 17.67
CA LEU A 189 -0.18 -14.47 16.95
C LEU A 189 0.66 -15.72 16.64
N ALA A 190 0.70 -16.69 17.55
CA ALA A 190 1.43 -17.95 17.40
C ALA A 190 0.88 -18.89 16.33
N SER A 191 -0.38 -18.73 15.89
CA SER A 191 -0.88 -19.52 14.76
C SER A 191 -0.20 -19.17 13.44
N ASN A 192 0.34 -17.96 13.29
CA ASN A 192 0.97 -17.52 12.04
C ASN A 192 2.20 -18.37 11.68
N PRO A 193 3.24 -18.50 12.55
CA PRO A 193 4.38 -19.39 12.26
C PRO A 193 3.99 -20.81 11.89
N ILE A 194 2.96 -21.38 12.54
CA ILE A 194 2.50 -22.75 12.27
C ILE A 194 1.95 -22.83 10.84
N THR A 195 1.04 -21.93 10.46
CA THR A 195 0.46 -21.93 9.11
C THR A 195 1.47 -21.58 8.02
N GLU A 196 2.47 -20.77 8.34
CA GLU A 196 3.57 -20.48 7.43
C GLU A 196 4.42 -21.73 7.20
N ALA A 197 4.73 -22.50 8.25
CA ALA A 197 5.53 -23.72 8.12
C ALA A 197 4.89 -24.81 7.25
N ILE A 198 3.55 -24.94 7.27
CA ILE A 198 2.83 -25.99 6.51
C ILE A 198 2.25 -25.52 5.19
N GLY A 199 2.07 -24.21 5.01
CA GLY A 199 1.34 -23.63 3.88
C GLY A 199 2.14 -22.63 3.05
N ASN A 200 3.33 -22.22 3.48
CA ASN A 200 4.22 -21.40 2.67
C ASN A 200 5.32 -22.24 2.03
N ALA A 201 5.87 -21.71 0.95
CA ALA A 201 7.02 -22.30 0.28
C ALA A 201 7.84 -21.22 -0.44
N LYS A 202 9.12 -21.54 -0.67
CA LYS A 202 9.96 -20.78 -1.58
C LYS A 202 9.46 -20.93 -3.02
N THR A 203 9.45 -19.81 -3.73
CA THR A 203 9.11 -19.69 -5.15
C THR A 203 10.15 -18.82 -5.84
N THR A 204 10.11 -18.72 -7.17
CA THR A 204 11.00 -17.83 -7.94
C THR A 204 10.81 -16.35 -7.62
N ARG A 205 9.68 -15.94 -7.02
CA ARG A 205 9.35 -14.53 -6.73
C ARG A 205 9.47 -14.17 -5.24
N ASN A 206 9.42 -15.15 -4.34
CA ASN A 206 9.32 -14.93 -2.91
C ASN A 206 9.77 -16.18 -2.15
N ASP A 207 10.70 -16.01 -1.20
CA ASP A 207 11.26 -17.07 -0.37
C ASP A 207 10.24 -17.65 0.63
N ASN A 208 9.21 -16.89 1.00
CA ASN A 208 8.17 -17.32 1.94
C ASN A 208 6.76 -17.05 1.36
N SER A 209 6.48 -17.57 0.16
CA SER A 209 5.19 -17.39 -0.51
C SER A 209 4.11 -18.25 0.14
N SER A 210 3.05 -17.65 0.67
CA SER A 210 1.84 -18.38 1.05
C SER A 210 1.19 -19.03 -0.17
N ARG A 211 0.89 -20.32 -0.07
CA ARG A 211 0.31 -21.16 -1.14
C ARG A 211 -1.13 -21.57 -0.83
N PHE A 212 -1.82 -20.75 -0.04
CA PHE A 212 -3.20 -20.86 0.37
C PHE A 212 -3.74 -19.47 0.74
N GLY A 213 -5.05 -19.28 0.65
CA GLY A 213 -5.74 -18.12 1.22
C GLY A 213 -6.02 -18.34 2.71
N LYS A 214 -5.87 -17.29 3.51
CA LYS A 214 -6.12 -17.32 4.96
C LYS A 214 -7.08 -16.20 5.35
N TYR A 215 -8.15 -16.55 6.05
CA TYR A 215 -9.07 -15.63 6.69
C TYR A 215 -9.05 -15.92 8.20
N THR A 216 -8.76 -14.90 9.01
CA THR A 216 -8.68 -15.03 10.47
C THR A 216 -9.68 -14.08 11.10
N GLU A 217 -10.71 -14.64 11.70
CA GLU A 217 -11.73 -13.92 12.45
C GLU A 217 -11.21 -13.73 13.87
N ILE A 218 -11.13 -12.49 14.33
CA ILE A 218 -10.77 -12.18 15.73
C ILE A 218 -12.05 -11.80 16.46
N SER A 219 -12.36 -12.55 17.51
CA SER A 219 -13.58 -12.37 18.30
C SER A 219 -13.31 -11.45 19.49
N PHE A 220 -14.22 -10.50 19.71
CA PHE A 220 -14.16 -9.55 20.81
C PHE A 220 -15.36 -9.71 21.75
N ASP A 221 -15.16 -9.45 23.04
CA ASP A 221 -16.26 -9.37 24.01
C ASP A 221 -16.99 -8.01 23.96
N LYS A 222 -18.01 -7.83 24.81
CA LYS A 222 -18.77 -6.58 24.95
C LYS A 222 -17.94 -5.38 25.42
N LYS A 223 -16.72 -5.61 25.93
CA LYS A 223 -15.76 -4.56 26.31
C LYS A 223 -14.65 -4.41 25.26
N TYR A 224 -14.85 -4.98 24.07
CA TYR A 224 -13.92 -4.95 22.95
C TYR A 224 -12.54 -5.55 23.26
N ARG A 225 -12.51 -6.57 24.11
CA ARG A 225 -11.30 -7.35 24.44
C ARG A 225 -11.28 -8.64 23.63
N ILE A 226 -10.12 -9.06 23.16
CA ILE A 226 -9.98 -10.33 22.40
C ILE A 226 -10.36 -11.51 23.30
N ILE A 227 -11.26 -12.35 22.82
CA ILE A 227 -11.67 -13.61 23.48
C ILE A 227 -11.22 -14.86 22.72
N GLY A 228 -10.86 -14.73 21.44
CA GLY A 228 -10.39 -15.83 20.63
C GLY A 228 -10.22 -15.45 19.17
N ALA A 229 -9.83 -16.43 18.36
CA ALA A 229 -9.85 -16.29 16.91
C ALA A 229 -10.26 -17.61 16.25
N ASN A 230 -10.86 -17.51 15.07
CA ASN A 230 -11.18 -18.62 14.19
C ASN A 230 -10.44 -18.44 12.86
N MET A 231 -9.94 -19.53 12.28
CA MET A 231 -9.19 -19.46 11.02
C MET A 231 -9.81 -20.35 9.97
N SER A 232 -10.13 -19.74 8.83
CA SER A 232 -10.60 -20.42 7.63
C SER A 232 -9.52 -20.35 6.54
N THR A 233 -9.24 -21.48 5.91
CA THR A 233 -8.21 -21.61 4.87
C THR A 233 -8.84 -22.00 3.54
N TYR A 234 -8.32 -21.46 2.44
CA TYR A 234 -8.86 -21.64 1.09
C TYR A 234 -7.76 -21.98 0.09
N LEU A 235 -8.09 -22.75 -0.96
CA LEU A 235 -7.27 -22.91 -2.16
C LEU A 235 -5.80 -23.30 -1.89
N LEU A 236 -5.56 -24.30 -1.04
CA LEU A 236 -4.22 -24.85 -0.83
C LEU A 236 -3.68 -25.46 -2.14
N GLU A 237 -2.48 -25.08 -2.55
CA GLU A 237 -1.80 -25.56 -3.76
C GLU A 237 -1.31 -27.01 -3.58
N LYS A 238 -2.22 -27.98 -3.71
CA LYS A 238 -1.94 -29.42 -3.53
C LYS A 238 -0.86 -29.96 -4.46
N SER A 239 -0.73 -29.43 -5.67
CA SER A 239 0.30 -29.86 -6.64
C SER A 239 1.72 -29.69 -6.11
N ARG A 240 1.96 -28.70 -5.24
CA ARG A 240 3.28 -28.43 -4.65
C ARG A 240 3.81 -29.59 -3.79
N VAL A 241 2.92 -30.43 -3.27
CA VAL A 241 3.29 -31.58 -2.44
C VAL A 241 4.15 -32.58 -3.23
N VAL A 242 3.87 -32.74 -4.52
CA VAL A 242 4.51 -33.76 -5.37
C VAL A 242 5.33 -33.18 -6.52
N PHE A 243 5.27 -31.86 -6.73
CA PHE A 243 5.93 -31.20 -7.86
C PHE A 243 6.52 -29.85 -7.48
N GLN A 244 7.76 -29.60 -7.91
CA GLN A 244 8.43 -28.31 -7.76
C GLN A 244 9.14 -27.92 -9.07
N VAL A 245 8.95 -26.68 -9.49
CA VAL A 245 9.72 -26.08 -10.59
C VAL A 245 11.07 -25.61 -10.05
N LEU A 246 12.12 -25.74 -10.87
CA LEU A 246 13.47 -25.30 -10.51
C LEU A 246 13.48 -23.79 -10.18
N CYS A 247 13.85 -23.43 -8.94
CA CYS A 247 14.25 -22.06 -8.64
C CYS A 247 15.70 -21.90 -9.11
N LYS A 248 15.93 -21.06 -10.12
CA LYS A 248 17.30 -20.62 -10.43
C LYS A 248 17.76 -19.75 -9.27
N ILE A 249 18.88 -20.15 -8.66
CA ILE A 249 19.58 -19.43 -7.59
C ILE A 249 20.26 -18.20 -8.21
#